data_AF-A0A662PZ43-F1
#
_entry.id   AF-A0A662PZ43-F1
#
_cell.length_a   1.000
_cell.length_b   1.000
_cell.length_c   1.000
_cell.angle_alpha   90.00
_cell.angle_beta   90.00
_cell.angle_gamma   90.00
#
_symmetry.space_group_name_H-M   'P 1'
#
loop_
_entity.id
_entity.type
_entity.pdbx_description
1 polymer ?
#
loop_
_entity_poly.entity_id
_entity_poly.type
_entity_poly.pdbx_seq_one_letter_code
_entity_poly.pdbx_strand_id
1 'polypeptide(L)'
;MMEKRWLLCDFHIHTTISDGVLDLMSLIDFYGSRGFDVISITEHLHEESILKSEVKEDKATYSLGRDTFDRYLEDLRRAARYAWREYEMLLIPGVELSNDTRSYHILVIDVKRYIDPAHPVEEIIFQAREQGALTIAAHPCRRQGGWNGTSLLWR
;
A
#
# COMPACT_ATOMS: atom_id res chain seq x y z
N MET A 1 12.35 11.54 30.39
CA MET A 1 12.14 11.84 28.96
C MET A 1 12.48 10.57 28.19
N MET A 2 11.61 10.08 27.31
CA MET A 2 11.99 8.98 26.41
C MET A 2 13.07 9.49 25.45
N GLU A 3 14.15 8.73 25.33
CA GLU A 3 15.23 9.00 24.39
C GLU A 3 14.70 8.76 22.96
N LYS A 4 14.99 9.70 22.04
CA LYS A 4 14.59 9.56 20.64
C LYS A 4 15.58 8.63 19.94
N ARG A 5 15.07 7.52 19.39
CA ARG A 5 15.80 6.54 18.59
C ARG A 5 15.48 6.71 17.11
N TRP A 6 16.47 6.47 16.24
CA TRP A 6 16.27 6.33 14.81
C TRP A 6 15.65 4.98 14.48
N LEU A 7 14.66 4.95 13.60
CA LEU A 7 13.98 3.73 13.14
C LEU A 7 14.24 3.53 11.65
N LEU A 8 14.51 2.29 11.25
CA LEU A 8 14.60 1.87 9.85
C LEU A 8 13.19 1.55 9.33
N CYS A 9 12.76 2.33 8.33
CA CYS A 9 11.39 2.27 7.81
C CYS A 9 11.35 2.03 6.30
N ASP A 10 10.33 1.30 5.83
CA ASP A 10 9.97 1.19 4.42
C ASP A 10 8.44 1.29 4.26
N PHE A 11 7.97 2.29 3.51
CA PHE A 11 6.55 2.64 3.41
C PHE A 11 5.93 2.32 2.06
N HIS A 12 6.66 1.67 1.14
CA HIS A 12 6.16 1.38 -0.20
C HIS A 12 6.53 -0.05 -0.60
N ILE A 13 5.66 -1.00 -0.27
CA ILE A 13 5.94 -2.43 -0.39
C ILE A 13 4.71 -3.15 -0.96
N HIS A 14 4.95 -4.07 -1.89
CA HIS A 14 3.91 -4.89 -2.54
C HIS A 14 4.13 -6.38 -2.28
N THR A 15 3.03 -7.11 -2.12
CA THR A 15 3.00 -8.58 -2.02
C THR A 15 2.40 -9.19 -3.29
N THR A 16 2.20 -10.51 -3.28
CA THR A 16 1.48 -11.21 -4.36
C THR A 16 -0.01 -10.87 -4.47
N ILE A 17 -0.55 -9.99 -3.62
CA ILE A 17 -1.94 -9.49 -3.75
C ILE A 17 -2.05 -8.54 -4.97
N SER A 18 -1.05 -7.70 -5.22
CA SER A 18 -0.90 -6.92 -6.45
C SER A 18 0.17 -7.51 -7.39
N ASP A 19 1.35 -6.91 -7.42
CA ASP A 19 2.42 -7.15 -8.39
C ASP A 19 3.77 -7.46 -7.71
N GLY A 20 3.76 -7.67 -6.39
CA GLY A 20 4.90 -8.14 -5.63
C GLY A 20 5.21 -9.62 -5.85
N VAL A 21 6.37 -10.05 -5.35
CA VAL A 21 6.89 -11.41 -5.57
C VAL A 21 6.67 -12.35 -4.38
N LEU A 22 6.65 -11.81 -3.16
CA LEU A 22 6.48 -12.58 -1.93
C LEU A 22 5.04 -12.48 -1.43
N ASP A 23 4.50 -13.58 -0.91
CA ASP A 23 3.25 -13.53 -0.16
C ASP A 23 3.43 -12.74 1.14
N LEU A 24 2.31 -12.31 1.73
CA LEU A 24 2.31 -11.42 2.91
C LEU A 24 3.15 -11.96 4.08
N MET A 25 3.10 -13.25 4.36
CA MET A 25 3.83 -13.83 5.50
C MET A 25 5.32 -13.96 5.19
N SER A 26 5.66 -14.47 4.00
CA SER A 26 7.05 -14.53 3.54
C SER A 26 7.70 -13.14 3.48
N LEU A 27 6.94 -12.11 3.13
CA LEU A 27 7.42 -10.73 3.11
C LEU A 27 7.70 -10.20 4.52
N ILE A 28 6.81 -10.46 5.48
CA ILE A 28 7.03 -10.06 6.87
C ILE A 28 8.29 -10.71 7.44
N ASP A 29 8.49 -11.99 7.19
CA ASP A 29 9.72 -12.69 7.61
C ASP A 29 10.95 -12.11 6.92
N PHE A 30 10.85 -11.76 5.63
CA PHE A 30 11.94 -11.14 4.89
C PHE A 30 12.38 -9.80 5.50
N TYR A 31 11.43 -8.89 5.78
CA TYR A 31 11.74 -7.58 6.36
C TYR A 31 12.14 -7.70 7.84
N GLY A 32 11.41 -8.49 8.62
CA GLY A 32 11.66 -8.69 10.05
C GLY A 32 13.04 -9.28 10.34
N SER A 33 13.46 -10.31 9.59
CA SER A 33 14.80 -10.90 9.73
C SER A 33 15.95 -9.95 9.36
N ARG A 34 15.66 -8.82 8.71
CA ARG A 34 16.63 -7.78 8.32
C ARG A 34 16.63 -6.57 9.27
N GLY A 35 15.85 -6.61 10.33
CA GLY A 35 15.85 -5.57 11.37
C GLY A 35 15.15 -4.28 10.98
N PHE A 36 14.13 -4.34 10.11
CA PHE A 36 13.25 -3.20 9.90
C PHE A 36 12.39 -2.95 11.14
N ASP A 37 12.29 -1.69 11.55
CA ASP A 37 11.49 -1.29 12.71
C ASP A 37 10.02 -1.03 12.30
N VAL A 38 9.80 -0.46 11.12
CA VAL A 38 8.48 -0.08 10.63
C VAL A 38 8.34 -0.41 9.15
N ILE A 39 7.26 -1.07 8.77
CA ILE A 39 6.90 -1.31 7.37
C ILE A 39 5.46 -0.90 7.07
N SER A 40 5.16 -0.58 5.81
CA SER A 40 3.79 -0.49 5.33
C SER A 40 3.60 -1.31 4.07
N ILE A 41 2.57 -2.16 4.07
CA ILE A 41 2.12 -2.88 2.88
C ILE A 41 1.17 -1.95 2.13
N THR A 42 1.47 -1.66 0.87
CA THR A 42 0.80 -0.65 0.06
C THR A 42 0.40 -1.23 -1.29
N GLU A 43 -0.38 -2.32 -1.28
CA GLU A 43 -0.84 -2.98 -2.50
C GLU A 43 -1.50 -1.98 -3.47
N HIS A 44 -1.36 -2.24 -4.77
CA HIS A 44 -2.04 -1.46 -5.79
C HIS A 44 -3.56 -1.60 -5.69
N LEU A 45 -4.24 -0.47 -5.56
CA LEU A 45 -5.68 -0.33 -5.75
C LEU A 45 -5.91 0.55 -6.99
N HIS A 46 -6.38 -0.08 -8.07
CA HIS A 46 -6.66 0.59 -9.34
C HIS A 46 -8.12 1.07 -9.42
N GLU A 47 -8.36 2.06 -10.27
CA GLU A 47 -9.70 2.48 -10.66
C GLU A 47 -10.54 1.33 -11.23
N GLU A 48 -11.81 1.24 -10.81
CA GLU A 48 -12.71 0.12 -11.16
C GLU A 48 -12.85 -0.10 -12.68
N SER A 49 -12.72 0.96 -13.48
CA SER A 49 -12.78 0.89 -14.96
C SER A 49 -11.66 0.07 -15.61
N ILE A 50 -10.57 -0.22 -14.89
CA ILE A 50 -9.43 -1.02 -15.37
C ILE A 50 -9.50 -2.48 -14.90
N LEU A 51 -10.32 -2.78 -13.88
CA LEU A 51 -10.47 -4.13 -13.33
C LEU A 51 -11.22 -5.02 -14.32
N LYS A 52 -10.49 -5.81 -15.12
CA LYS A 52 -11.09 -6.83 -15.99
C LYS A 52 -11.80 -7.87 -15.12
N SER A 53 -13.08 -8.05 -15.40
CA SER A 53 -14.03 -8.90 -14.72
C SER A 53 -13.75 -10.39 -14.91
N GLU A 54 -12.75 -10.96 -14.23
CA GLU A 54 -12.65 -12.42 -14.04
C GLU A 54 -12.03 -12.72 -12.67
N VAL A 55 -12.80 -12.52 -11.58
CA VAL A 55 -12.41 -13.00 -10.25
C VAL A 55 -12.78 -14.48 -10.15
N LYS A 56 -11.78 -15.37 -10.21
CA LYS A 56 -11.90 -16.69 -9.60
C LYS A 56 -11.57 -16.54 -8.12
N GLU A 57 -12.60 -16.57 -7.28
CA GLU A 57 -12.43 -16.66 -5.83
C GLU A 57 -11.85 -18.03 -5.48
N ASP A 58 -10.52 -18.14 -5.43
CA ASP A 58 -9.89 -19.13 -4.58
C ASP A 58 -9.60 -18.49 -3.23
N LYS A 59 -9.92 -19.19 -2.14
CA LYS A 59 -9.84 -18.67 -0.76
C LYS A 59 -8.46 -18.08 -0.39
N ALA A 60 -7.40 -18.38 -1.15
CA ALA A 60 -6.03 -17.94 -0.91
C ALA A 60 -5.61 -16.65 -1.66
N THR A 61 -6.30 -16.26 -2.74
CA THR A 61 -5.87 -15.16 -3.63
C THR A 61 -7.07 -14.35 -4.10
N TYR A 62 -7.05 -13.05 -3.83
CA TYR A 62 -8.08 -12.10 -4.28
C TYR A 62 -7.40 -10.89 -4.92
N SER A 63 -8.11 -10.23 -5.84
CA SER A 63 -7.71 -8.91 -6.35
C SER A 63 -8.19 -7.83 -5.40
N LEU A 64 -7.34 -6.87 -5.09
CA LEU A 64 -7.72 -5.73 -4.26
C LEU A 64 -8.69 -4.82 -5.03
N GLY A 65 -9.86 -4.62 -4.45
CA GLY A 65 -10.94 -3.79 -4.98
C GLY A 65 -11.87 -3.37 -3.85
N ARG A 66 -12.94 -2.63 -4.18
CA ARG A 66 -13.90 -2.12 -3.19
C ARG A 66 -14.44 -3.21 -2.27
N ASP A 67 -14.92 -4.31 -2.85
CA ASP A 67 -15.58 -5.39 -2.10
C ASP A 67 -14.61 -6.25 -1.28
N THR A 68 -13.32 -6.23 -1.62
CA THR A 68 -12.26 -7.00 -0.95
C THR A 68 -11.42 -6.15 0.01
N PHE A 69 -11.64 -4.84 0.06
CA PHE A 69 -10.82 -3.90 0.85
C PHE A 69 -10.88 -4.18 2.35
N ASP A 70 -12.06 -4.52 2.90
CA ASP A 70 -12.21 -4.84 4.32
C ASP A 70 -11.47 -6.13 4.70
N ARG A 71 -11.49 -7.13 3.80
CA ARG A 71 -10.70 -8.36 3.96
C ARG A 71 -9.21 -8.05 3.96
N TYR A 72 -8.75 -7.21 3.04
CA TYR A 72 -7.36 -6.75 2.98
C TYR A 72 -6.90 -6.11 4.29
N LEU A 73 -7.69 -5.18 4.84
CA LEU A 73 -7.37 -4.57 6.13
C LEU A 73 -7.37 -5.59 7.27
N GLU A 74 -8.26 -6.58 7.25
CA GLU A 74 -8.29 -7.64 8.25
C GLU A 74 -7.04 -8.52 8.20
N ASP A 75 -6.63 -8.91 7.00
CA ASP A 75 -5.43 -9.71 6.76
C ASP A 75 -4.17 -8.95 7.22
N LEU A 76 -4.03 -7.67 6.88
CA LEU A 76 -2.94 -6.83 7.38
C LEU A 76 -2.94 -6.66 8.90
N ARG A 77 -4.11 -6.54 9.54
CA ARG A 77 -4.20 -6.46 11.02
C ARG A 77 -3.76 -7.77 11.69
N ARG A 78 -4.08 -8.92 11.08
CA ARG A 78 -3.59 -10.24 11.56
C ARG A 78 -2.08 -10.32 11.41
N ALA A 79 -1.57 -9.92 10.26
CA ALA A 79 -0.16 -9.96 9.94
C ALA A 79 0.66 -8.98 10.81
N ALA A 80 0.11 -7.81 11.14
CA ALA A 80 0.73 -6.85 12.06
C ALA A 80 0.94 -7.41 13.48
N ARG A 81 -0.03 -8.18 13.99
CA ARG A 81 0.14 -8.87 15.28
C ARG A 81 1.27 -9.89 15.24
N TYR A 82 1.41 -10.59 14.12
CA TYR A 82 2.51 -11.53 13.91
C TYR A 82 3.86 -10.80 13.82
N ALA A 83 3.97 -9.77 12.97
CA ALA A 83 5.17 -8.97 12.79
C ALA A 83 5.69 -8.40 14.12
N TRP A 84 4.78 -7.88 14.95
CA TRP A 84 5.13 -7.37 16.27
C TRP A 84 5.62 -8.48 17.21
N ARG A 85 4.92 -9.61 17.26
CA ARG A 85 5.25 -10.71 18.18
C ARG A 85 6.59 -11.35 17.87
N GLU A 86 6.91 -11.54 16.58
CA GLU A 86 8.13 -12.25 16.18
C GLU A 86 9.35 -11.33 16.03
N TYR A 87 9.14 -10.08 15.62
CA TYR A 87 10.24 -9.19 15.21
C TYR A 87 10.26 -7.83 15.88
N GLU A 88 9.28 -7.51 16.75
CA GLU A 88 9.04 -6.14 17.26
C GLU A 88 8.92 -5.10 16.14
N MET A 89 8.51 -5.53 14.95
CA MET A 89 8.37 -4.71 13.75
C MET A 89 6.94 -4.19 13.64
N LEU A 90 6.77 -2.88 13.55
CA LEU A 90 5.48 -2.23 13.37
C LEU A 90 5.05 -2.32 11.90
N LEU A 91 4.03 -3.13 11.62
CA LEU A 91 3.36 -3.13 10.30
C LEU A 91 2.17 -2.17 10.34
N ILE A 92 2.20 -1.16 9.47
CA ILE A 92 1.14 -0.18 9.30
C ILE A 92 0.34 -0.50 8.02
N PRO A 93 -0.99 -0.73 8.09
CA PRO A 93 -1.79 -0.95 6.89
C PRO A 93 -1.74 0.26 5.96
N GLY A 94 -1.39 0.04 4.70
CA GLY A 94 -1.37 1.08 3.67
C GLY A 94 -2.05 0.64 2.40
N VAL A 95 -2.11 1.54 1.40
CA VAL A 95 -2.54 1.23 0.04
C VAL A 95 -1.85 2.18 -0.92
N GLU A 96 -1.51 1.72 -2.12
CA GLU A 96 -1.12 2.58 -3.23
C GLU A 96 -2.34 2.81 -4.15
N LEU A 97 -2.90 4.01 -4.10
CA LEU A 97 -3.96 4.42 -5.01
C LEU A 97 -3.34 4.70 -6.38
N SER A 98 -3.62 3.83 -7.34
CA SER A 98 -2.98 3.83 -8.66
C SER A 98 -3.97 4.25 -9.74
N ASN A 99 -3.85 5.50 -10.17
CA ASN A 99 -4.60 6.03 -11.30
C ASN A 99 -3.72 6.15 -12.53
N ASP A 100 -3.77 5.12 -13.38
CA ASP A 100 -2.93 5.07 -14.59
C ASP A 100 -3.48 5.99 -15.69
N THR A 101 -4.81 6.20 -15.74
CA THR A 101 -5.45 7.10 -16.72
C THR A 101 -5.00 8.56 -16.55
N ARG A 102 -4.83 9.03 -15.31
CA ARG A 102 -4.35 10.38 -14.97
C ARG A 102 -2.88 10.41 -14.55
N SER A 103 -2.20 9.27 -14.56
CA SER A 103 -0.76 9.13 -14.29
C SER A 103 -0.32 9.69 -12.92
N TYR A 104 -1.05 9.32 -11.86
CA TYR A 104 -0.63 9.59 -10.48
C TYR A 104 -0.77 8.33 -9.62
N HIS A 105 0.22 8.11 -8.74
CA HIS A 105 0.19 7.09 -7.70
C HIS A 105 0.37 7.77 -6.34
N ILE A 106 -0.46 7.44 -5.36
CA ILE A 106 -0.45 8.05 -4.02
C ILE A 106 -0.49 6.95 -2.98
N LEU A 107 0.49 6.94 -2.07
CA LEU A 107 0.45 6.05 -0.91
C LEU A 107 -0.41 6.67 0.18
N VAL A 108 -1.30 5.88 0.74
CA VAL A 108 -2.08 6.23 1.94
C VAL A 108 -1.69 5.27 3.05
N ILE A 109 -0.91 5.75 4.01
CA ILE A 109 -0.34 4.98 5.12
C ILE A 109 -1.24 5.14 6.36
N ASP A 110 -1.51 4.03 7.04
CA ASP A 110 -2.52 3.91 8.09
C ASP A 110 -3.94 4.16 7.53
N VAL A 111 -4.28 3.52 6.42
CA VAL A 111 -5.61 3.58 5.81
C VAL A 111 -6.61 2.72 6.60
N LYS A 112 -7.82 3.23 6.83
CA LYS A 112 -8.88 2.55 7.62
C LYS A 112 -10.11 2.19 6.80
N ARG A 113 -10.36 2.89 5.70
CA ARG A 113 -11.52 2.71 4.82
C ARG A 113 -11.12 2.95 3.37
N TYR A 114 -11.82 2.29 2.46
CA TYR A 114 -11.63 2.43 1.02
C TYR A 114 -11.65 3.91 0.58
N ILE A 115 -10.75 4.27 -0.34
CA ILE A 115 -10.73 5.55 -1.06
C ILE A 115 -10.69 5.21 -2.54
N ASP A 116 -11.56 5.85 -3.34
CA ASP A 116 -11.63 5.60 -4.77
C ASP A 116 -10.44 6.20 -5.53
N PRO A 117 -9.62 5.39 -6.24
CA PRO A 117 -8.52 5.92 -7.05
C PRO A 117 -8.99 6.76 -8.24
N ALA A 118 -10.28 6.78 -8.60
CA ALA A 118 -10.80 7.61 -9.69
C ALA A 118 -11.07 9.07 -9.26
N HIS A 119 -11.07 9.36 -7.96
CA HIS A 119 -11.30 10.71 -7.44
C HIS A 119 -10.20 11.71 -7.88
N PRO A 120 -10.48 13.03 -7.81
CA PRO A 120 -9.43 14.05 -7.87
C PRO A 120 -8.42 13.90 -6.73
N VAL A 121 -7.18 14.32 -6.93
CA VAL A 121 -6.09 14.19 -5.95
C VAL A 121 -6.43 14.89 -4.63
N GLU A 122 -7.03 16.08 -4.70
CA GLU A 122 -7.43 16.87 -3.53
C GLU A 122 -8.47 16.13 -2.68
N GLU A 123 -9.41 15.45 -3.33
CA GLU A 123 -10.45 14.66 -2.66
C GLU A 123 -9.84 13.42 -1.98
N ILE A 124 -8.90 12.74 -2.65
CA ILE A 124 -8.14 11.64 -2.06
C ILE A 124 -7.41 12.10 -0.79
N ILE A 125 -6.72 13.23 -0.86
CA ILE A 125 -5.98 13.79 0.28
C ILE A 125 -6.94 14.17 1.41
N PHE A 126 -8.10 14.75 1.10
CA PHE A 126 -9.12 15.08 2.08
C PHE A 126 -9.63 13.82 2.80
N GLN A 127 -10.04 12.79 2.06
CA GLN A 127 -10.52 11.53 2.63
C GLN A 127 -9.45 10.82 3.44
N ALA A 128 -8.19 10.81 3.00
CA ALA A 128 -7.09 10.25 3.77
C ALA A 128 -6.88 11.01 5.10
N ARG A 129 -6.94 12.34 5.07
CA ARG A 129 -6.85 13.18 6.29
C ARG A 129 -8.01 12.94 7.25
N GLU A 130 -9.23 12.75 6.76
CA GLU A 130 -10.38 12.41 7.61
C GLU A 130 -10.20 11.05 8.33
N GLN A 131 -9.38 10.17 7.76
CA GLN A 131 -8.98 8.91 8.41
C GLN A 131 -7.78 9.08 9.35
N GLY A 132 -7.16 10.26 9.41
CA GLY A 132 -5.89 10.47 10.11
C GLY A 132 -4.73 9.70 9.47
N ALA A 133 -4.81 9.40 8.17
CA ALA A 133 -3.78 8.70 7.41
C ALA A 133 -2.70 9.68 6.92
N LEU A 134 -1.48 9.16 6.73
CA LEU A 134 -0.39 9.87 6.08
C LEU A 134 -0.46 9.65 4.57
N THR A 135 -0.26 10.71 3.78
CA THR A 135 -0.24 10.63 2.32
C THR A 135 1.16 10.90 1.78
N ILE A 136 1.61 10.10 0.82
CA ILE A 136 2.91 10.25 0.14
C ILE A 136 2.67 10.28 -1.37
N ALA A 137 3.19 11.31 -2.04
CA ALA A 137 3.25 11.33 -3.50
C ALA A 137 4.29 10.31 -3.97
N ALA A 138 3.83 9.19 -4.55
CA ALA A 138 4.74 8.16 -5.03
C ALA A 138 5.41 8.61 -6.33
N HIS A 139 6.70 8.35 -6.46
CA HIS A 139 7.41 8.59 -7.70
C HIS A 139 7.26 7.37 -8.62
N PRO A 140 7.00 7.54 -9.93
CA PRO A 140 7.06 6.40 -10.84
C PRO A 140 8.42 5.73 -10.74
N CYS A 141 8.42 4.39 -10.72
CA CYS A 141 9.67 3.65 -10.77
C CYS A 141 10.35 3.94 -12.11
N ARG A 142 11.64 4.30 -12.06
CA ARG A 142 12.43 4.63 -13.25
C ARG A 142 12.70 3.34 -14.05
N ARG A 143 11.76 2.94 -14.90
CA ARG A 143 12.02 1.92 -15.93
C ARG A 143 12.98 2.52 -16.97
N GLN A 144 13.84 1.71 -17.59
CA GLN A 144 14.82 2.19 -18.59
C GLN A 144 14.14 3.13 -19.60
N GLY A 145 14.57 4.39 -19.70
CA GLY A 145 14.00 5.38 -20.62
C GLY A 145 13.80 6.80 -20.08
N GLY A 146 13.80 6.99 -18.75
CA GLY A 146 13.64 8.32 -18.12
C GLY A 146 12.20 8.65 -17.73
N TRP A 147 11.96 9.91 -17.35
CA TRP A 147 10.65 10.41 -16.92
C TRP A 147 9.96 11.05 -18.13
N ASN A 148 8.75 10.59 -18.45
CA ASN A 148 7.92 11.22 -19.46
C ASN A 148 7.19 12.38 -18.78
N GLY A 149 7.10 13.57 -19.40
CA GLY A 149 6.44 14.77 -18.82
C GLY A 149 4.93 14.66 -18.57
N THR A 150 4.38 13.45 -18.55
CA THR A 150 2.96 13.14 -18.38
C THR A 150 2.58 12.84 -16.92
N SER A 151 3.54 12.53 -16.04
CA SER A 151 3.26 12.21 -14.64
C SER A 151 2.75 13.43 -13.87
N LEU A 152 1.51 13.37 -13.37
CA LEU A 152 0.81 14.53 -12.82
C LEU A 152 1.52 15.16 -11.61
N LEU A 153 2.11 14.33 -10.76
CA LEU A 153 2.79 14.77 -9.53
C LEU A 153 4.25 15.22 -9.75
N TRP A 154 4.81 14.96 -10.94
CA TRP A 154 6.25 15.13 -11.21
C TRP A 154 6.50 15.92 -12.50
N ARG A 155 5.60 16.86 -12.82
CA ARG A 155 5.73 17.79 -13.96
C ARG A 155 6.71 18.92 -13.68
#